data_AF-A0A536BV66-F1
#
_entry.id   AF-A0A536BV66-F1
#
_cell.length_a   1.000
_cell.length_b   1.000
_cell.length_c   1.000
_cell.angle_alpha   90.00
_cell.angle_beta   90.00
_cell.angle_gamma   90.00
#
_symmetry.space_group_name_H-M   'P 1'
#
loop_
_entity.id
_entity.type
_entity.pdbx_description
1 polymer ?
#
loop_
_entity_poly.entity_id
_entity_poly.type
_entity_poly.pdbx_seq_one_letter_code
_entity_poly.pdbx_strand_id
1 'polypeptide(L)'
;MRSAVPARSQRGILERLKNGPVLGAEGYVFELERRGYIKAGPYVPEVVLDAPDALREIHREFLRAGADVMVALTYYAHRGKLKDVGRENDLEAMNRQAVRIANEVAREGDALVAGDICNT
;
A
#
# COMPACT_ATOMS: atom_id res chain seq x y z
N MET A 1 -21.59 -19.46 -0.48
CA MET A 1 -22.03 -18.40 -1.41
C MET A 1 -20.89 -17.39 -1.54
N ARG A 2 -20.21 -17.30 -2.69
CA ARG A 2 -19.21 -16.24 -2.91
C ARG A 2 -19.97 -14.99 -3.32
N SER A 3 -20.00 -13.97 -2.47
CA SER A 3 -20.49 -12.65 -2.87
C SER A 3 -19.66 -12.19 -4.06
N ALA A 4 -20.31 -11.81 -5.15
CA ALA A 4 -19.61 -11.26 -6.31
C ALA A 4 -18.91 -9.97 -5.85
N VAL A 5 -17.58 -9.92 -5.99
CA VAL A 5 -16.82 -8.69 -5.81
C VAL A 5 -17.37 -7.68 -6.82
N PRO A 6 -17.88 -6.51 -6.40
CA PRO A 6 -18.38 -5.52 -7.33
C PRO A 6 -17.23 -5.08 -8.25
N ALA A 7 -17.51 -5.01 -9.55
CA ALA A 7 -16.54 -4.49 -10.51
C ALA A 7 -16.15 -3.05 -10.12
N ARG A 8 -14.86 -2.73 -10.23
CA ARG A 8 -14.31 -1.40 -9.95
C ARG A 8 -15.13 -0.34 -10.69
N SER A 9 -15.71 0.61 -9.96
CA SER A 9 -16.48 1.69 -10.56
C SER A 9 -15.55 2.63 -11.33
N GLN A 10 -16.07 3.21 -12.42
CA GLN A 10 -15.35 4.20 -13.22
C GLN A 10 -15.18 5.55 -12.50
N ARG A 11 -15.62 5.65 -11.24
CA ARG A 11 -15.64 6.89 -10.47
C ARG A 11 -14.23 7.26 -9.99
N GLY A 12 -13.70 8.34 -10.56
CA GLY A 12 -12.43 8.93 -10.13
C GLY A 12 -12.53 9.63 -8.77
N ILE A 13 -11.39 10.05 -8.24
CA ILE A 13 -11.28 10.70 -6.92
C ILE A 13 -12.18 11.95 -6.78
N LEU A 14 -12.25 12.79 -7.82
CA LEU A 14 -13.07 14.02 -7.79
C LEU A 14 -14.57 13.72 -7.69
N GLU A 15 -15.04 12.65 -8.31
CA GLU A 15 -16.44 12.24 -8.22
C GLU A 15 -16.78 11.66 -6.85
N ARG A 16 -15.86 10.88 -6.25
CA ARG A 16 -16.05 10.36 -4.89
C ARG A 16 -16.11 11.50 -3.87
N LEU A 17 -15.19 12.45 -3.95
CA LEU A 17 -15.14 13.62 -3.06
C LEU A 17 -16.38 14.51 -3.16
N LYS A 18 -17.01 14.62 -4.34
CA LYS A 18 -18.28 15.34 -4.51
C LYS A 18 -19.45 14.65 -3.79
N ASN A 19 -19.39 13.34 -3.59
CA ASN A 19 -20.46 12.53 -3.02
C ASN A 19 -20.25 12.19 -1.53
N GLY A 20 -19.13 12.57 -0.93
CA GLY A 20 -18.84 12.32 0.47
C GLY A 20 -17.35 12.25 0.80
N PRO A 21 -17.01 11.92 2.06
CA PRO A 21 -15.63 11.66 2.46
C PRO A 21 -15.06 10.45 1.71
N VAL A 22 -13.74 10.44 1.52
CA VAL A 22 -12.98 9.35 0.90
C VAL A 22 -11.95 8.86 1.90
N LEU A 23 -11.96 7.57 2.21
CA LEU A 23 -11.08 6.97 3.21
C LEU A 23 -9.77 6.46 2.58
N GLY A 24 -8.63 6.98 3.02
CA GLY A 24 -7.31 6.48 2.63
C GLY A 24 -6.81 5.39 3.59
N ALA A 25 -6.28 4.30 3.03
CA ALA A 25 -5.62 3.24 3.80
C ALA A 25 -4.21 3.67 4.19
N GLU A 26 -3.94 3.75 5.50
CA GLU A 26 -2.65 4.16 6.07
C GLU A 26 -2.35 3.44 7.39
N GLY A 27 -1.16 3.66 7.93
CA GLY A 27 -0.75 3.07 9.22
C GLY A 27 -0.06 1.71 9.08
N TYR A 28 0.37 1.37 7.86
CA TYR A 28 1.06 0.12 7.56
C TYR A 28 2.25 -0.16 8.48
N VAL A 29 3.04 0.88 8.77
CA VAL A 29 4.26 0.75 9.58
C VAL A 29 3.94 0.19 10.97
N PHE A 30 2.96 0.77 11.66
CA PHE A 30 2.61 0.38 13.02
C PHE A 30 2.03 -1.03 13.07
N GLU A 31 1.17 -1.37 12.12
CA GLU A 31 0.53 -2.68 12.08
C GLU A 31 1.49 -3.79 11.65
N LEU A 32 2.41 -3.51 10.72
CA LEU A 32 3.48 -4.46 10.36
C LEU A 32 4.48 -4.64 11.50
N GLU A 33 4.80 -3.57 12.24
CA GLU A 33 5.67 -3.64 13.43
C GLU A 33 5.00 -4.45 14.55
N ARG A 34 3.71 -4.21 14.82
CA ARG A 34 2.93 -4.98 15.80
C ARG A 34 2.88 -6.47 15.49
N ARG A 35 2.92 -6.83 14.20
CA ARG A 35 2.96 -8.22 13.71
C ARG A 35 4.37 -8.81 13.65
N GLY A 36 5.40 -8.02 13.96
CA GLY A 36 6.80 -8.46 13.97
C GLY A 36 7.46 -8.56 12.60
N TYR A 37 6.88 -7.97 11.55
CA TYR A 37 7.46 -8.00 10.20
C TYR A 37 8.52 -6.92 9.99
N ILE A 38 8.39 -5.78 10.68
CA ILE A 38 9.33 -4.67 10.54
C ILE A 38 9.67 -4.09 11.91
N LYS A 39 10.70 -3.25 11.91
CA LYS A 39 10.98 -2.28 12.96
C LYS A 39 10.94 -0.89 12.34
N ALA A 40 10.23 0.05 12.95
CA ALA A 40 10.13 1.42 12.46
C ALA A 40 11.53 2.03 12.27
N GLY A 41 11.74 2.71 11.15
CA GLY A 41 13.04 3.27 10.76
C GLY A 41 13.38 3.02 9.29
N PRO A 42 14.67 2.93 8.93
CA PRO A 42 15.09 2.84 7.53
C PRO A 42 14.75 1.50 6.86
N TYR A 43 14.54 0.44 7.65
CA TYR A 43 14.27 -0.94 7.19
C TYR A 43 12.82 -1.17 6.74
N VAL A 44 11.92 -0.21 6.98
CA VAL A 44 10.48 -0.33 6.64
C VAL A 44 10.23 -0.83 5.20
N PRO A 45 10.94 -0.33 4.16
CA PRO A 45 10.67 -0.74 2.78
C PRO A 45 10.98 -2.22 2.48
N GLU A 46 11.84 -2.86 3.26
CA GLU A 46 12.33 -4.23 3.01
C GLU A 46 11.19 -5.25 2.97
N VAL A 47 10.16 -5.05 3.80
CA VAL A 47 8.97 -5.90 3.89
C VAL A 47 8.27 -6.11 2.55
N VAL A 48 8.37 -5.15 1.64
CA VAL A 48 7.75 -5.21 0.31
C VAL A 48 8.29 -6.39 -0.50
N LEU A 49 9.58 -6.71 -0.33
CA LEU A 49 10.24 -7.82 -1.03
C LEU A 49 10.39 -9.05 -0.13
N ASP A 50 10.62 -8.85 1.17
CA ASP A 50 10.97 -9.92 2.09
C ASP A 50 9.73 -10.63 2.66
N ALA A 51 8.61 -9.91 2.82
CA ALA A 51 7.34 -10.45 3.31
C ALA A 51 6.13 -9.84 2.55
N PRO A 52 6.06 -9.98 1.21
CA PRO A 52 5.00 -9.36 0.40
C PRO A 52 3.59 -9.82 0.77
N ASP A 53 3.44 -11.04 1.29
CA ASP A 53 2.15 -11.55 1.73
C ASP A 53 1.64 -10.87 3.00
N ALA A 54 2.54 -10.48 3.92
CA ALA A 54 2.18 -9.68 5.07
C ALA A 54 1.63 -8.31 4.67
N LEU A 55 2.29 -7.67 3.69
CA LEU A 55 1.83 -6.41 3.10
C LEU A 55 0.49 -6.58 2.37
N ARG A 56 0.31 -7.68 1.65
CA ARG A 56 -0.96 -7.98 0.97
C ARG A 56 -2.11 -8.16 1.95
N GLU A 57 -1.91 -8.92 3.02
CA GLU A 57 -2.96 -9.14 4.02
C GLU A 57 -3.37 -7.83 4.70
N ILE A 58 -2.43 -6.97 5.08
CA ILE A 58 -2.78 -5.69 5.70
C ILE A 58 -3.53 -4.75 4.74
N HIS A 59 -3.14 -4.68 3.46
CA HIS A 59 -3.93 -3.95 2.46
C HIS A 59 -5.36 -4.50 2.39
N ARG A 60 -5.53 -5.84 2.44
CA ARG A 60 -6.84 -6.47 2.36
C ARG A 60 -7.69 -6.20 3.60
N GLU A 61 -7.06 -6.11 4.76
CA GLU A 61 -7.72 -5.69 6.00
C GLU A 61 -8.20 -4.24 5.91
N PHE A 62 -7.40 -3.31 5.41
CA PHE A 62 -7.86 -1.93 5.18
C PHE A 62 -8.98 -1.83 4.16
N LEU A 63 -8.93 -2.63 3.09
CA LEU A 63 -10.03 -2.71 2.14
C LEU A 63 -11.32 -3.17 2.82
N ARG A 64 -11.26 -4.23 3.64
CA ARG A 64 -12.41 -4.75 4.41
C ARG A 64 -12.91 -3.76 5.46
N ALA A 65 -12.02 -2.93 6.01
CA ALA A 65 -12.37 -1.85 6.93
C ALA A 65 -13.06 -0.65 6.25
N GLY A 66 -13.11 -0.61 4.91
CA GLY A 66 -13.82 0.40 4.14
C GLY A 66 -12.93 1.44 3.47
N ALA A 67 -11.63 1.20 3.32
CA ALA A 67 -10.75 2.13 2.59
C ALA A 67 -11.17 2.27 1.11
N ASP A 68 -11.32 3.51 0.67
CA ASP A 68 -11.61 3.90 -0.72
C ASP A 68 -10.34 4.03 -1.57
N VAL A 69 -9.19 4.29 -0.93
CA VAL A 69 -7.91 4.47 -1.61
C VAL A 69 -6.86 3.60 -0.94
N MET A 70 -6.29 2.68 -1.71
CA MET A 70 -5.15 1.88 -1.29
C MET A 70 -3.85 2.64 -1.58
N VAL A 71 -3.20 3.13 -0.54
CA VAL A 71 -1.93 3.84 -0.66
C VAL A 71 -0.79 2.82 -0.72
N ALA A 72 0.04 2.86 -1.75
CA ALA A 72 1.17 1.96 -1.88
C ALA A 72 2.26 2.30 -0.86
N LEU A 73 2.89 1.28 -0.24
CA LEU A 73 3.97 1.45 0.72
C LEU A 73 5.29 1.85 0.04
N THR A 74 5.34 3.07 -0.50
CA THR A 74 6.46 3.58 -1.32
C THR A 74 7.22 4.76 -0.69
N TYR A 75 6.77 5.30 0.45
CA TYR A 75 7.35 6.49 1.07
C TYR A 75 8.88 6.44 1.21
N TYR A 76 9.42 5.39 1.85
CA TYR A 76 10.88 5.23 2.05
C TYR A 76 11.57 4.40 0.96
N ALA A 77 10.86 3.99 -0.09
CA ALA A 77 11.44 3.29 -1.23
C ALA A 77 12.13 4.28 -2.19
N HIS A 78 13.02 5.14 -1.69
CA HIS A 78 13.82 6.05 -2.49
C HIS A 78 15.33 5.83 -2.27
N ARG A 79 16.15 6.24 -3.24
CA ARG A 79 17.58 5.90 -3.31
C ARG A 79 18.35 6.19 -2.01
N GLY A 80 18.08 7.33 -1.37
CA GLY A 80 18.74 7.73 -0.12
C GLY A 80 18.48 6.74 1.02
N LYS A 81 17.22 6.41 1.29
CA LYS A 81 16.85 5.48 2.37
C LYS A 81 17.26 4.04 2.06
N LEU A 82 17.15 3.61 0.81
CA LEU A 82 17.59 2.27 0.43
C LEU A 82 19.11 2.09 0.53
N LYS A 83 19.89 3.17 0.39
CA LYS A 83 21.33 3.14 0.65
C LYS A 83 21.64 2.88 2.12
N ASP A 84 20.87 3.45 3.05
CA ASP A 84 21.06 3.26 4.50
C ASP A 84 20.95 1.79 4.93
N VAL A 85 20.23 0.98 4.14
CA VAL A 85 20.03 -0.47 4.38
C VAL A 85 20.73 -1.37 3.36
N GLY A 86 21.56 -0.81 2.47
CA GLY A 86 22.32 -1.59 1.48
C GLY A 86 21.49 -2.19 0.34
N ARG A 87 20.29 -1.67 0.07
CA ARG A 87 19.33 -2.17 -0.94
C ARG A 87 19.07 -1.21 -2.09
N GLU A 88 20.03 -0.35 -2.42
CA GLU A 88 19.88 0.64 -3.51
C GLU A 88 19.53 0.02 -4.88
N ASN A 89 19.98 -1.20 -5.14
CA ASN A 89 19.71 -1.95 -6.37
C ASN A 89 18.27 -2.48 -6.44
N ASP A 90 17.54 -2.48 -5.33
CA ASP A 90 16.16 -2.96 -5.26
C ASP A 90 15.14 -1.85 -5.53
N LEU A 91 15.57 -0.60 -5.75
CA LEU A 91 14.71 0.57 -5.84
C LEU A 91 13.49 0.37 -6.77
N GLU A 92 13.74 -0.04 -8.01
CA GLU A 92 12.67 -0.25 -8.99
C GLU A 92 11.79 -1.45 -8.63
N ALA A 93 12.42 -2.58 -8.27
CA ALA A 93 11.72 -3.81 -7.93
C ALA A 93 10.77 -3.59 -6.73
N MET A 94 11.26 -2.91 -5.70
CA MET A 94 10.52 -2.60 -4.48
C MET A 94 9.33 -1.69 -4.76
N ASN A 95 9.52 -0.56 -5.46
CA ASN A 95 8.42 0.34 -5.80
C ASN A 95 7.36 -0.36 -6.67
N ARG A 96 7.79 -1.11 -7.70
CA ARG A 96 6.86 -1.84 -8.56
C ARG A 96 6.07 -2.89 -7.80
N GLN A 97 6.71 -3.60 -6.87
CA GLN A 97 6.04 -4.61 -6.07
C GLN A 97 5.04 -3.98 -5.10
N ALA A 98 5.39 -2.89 -4.41
CA ALA A 98 4.47 -2.17 -3.52
C ALA A 98 3.20 -1.70 -4.28
N VAL A 99 3.38 -1.05 -5.43
CA VAL A 99 2.26 -0.60 -6.28
C VAL A 99 1.45 -1.78 -6.82
N ARG A 100 2.10 -2.88 -7.21
CA ARG A 100 1.43 -4.09 -7.69
C ARG A 100 0.53 -4.68 -6.60
N ILE A 101 1.04 -4.86 -5.39
CA ILE A 101 0.28 -5.41 -4.26
C ILE A 101 -0.92 -4.51 -3.94
N ALA A 102 -0.72 -3.19 -3.82
CA ALA A 102 -1.80 -2.25 -3.57
C ALA A 102 -2.89 -2.31 -4.65
N ASN A 103 -2.51 -2.41 -5.92
CA ASN A 103 -3.45 -2.50 -7.04
C ASN A 103 -4.15 -3.86 -7.15
N GLU A 104 -3.48 -4.96 -6.83
CA GLU A 104 -4.11 -6.29 -6.76
C GLU A 104 -5.20 -6.30 -5.70
N VAL A 105 -4.90 -5.82 -4.49
CA VAL A 105 -5.88 -5.78 -3.40
C VAL A 105 -6.98 -4.77 -3.70
N ALA A 106 -6.66 -3.57 -4.21
CA ALA A 106 -7.68 -2.58 -4.54
C ALA A 106 -8.72 -3.10 -5.55
N ARG A 107 -8.34 -4.04 -6.44
CA ARG A 107 -9.22 -4.72 -7.40
C ARG A 107 -10.11 -5.80 -6.77
N GLU A 108 -9.81 -6.25 -5.55
CA GLU A 108 -10.71 -7.11 -4.77
C GLU A 108 -11.94 -6.34 -4.25
N GLY A 109 -12.00 -5.01 -4.47
CA GLY A 109 -13.15 -4.16 -4.20
C GLY A 109 -13.24 -2.98 -5.17
N ASP A 110 -13.92 -1.90 -4.76
CA ASP A 110 -14.04 -0.66 -5.53
C ASP A 110 -13.09 0.42 -4.98
N ALA A 111 -11.79 0.11 -4.84
CA ALA A 111 -10.80 1.05 -4.33
C ALA A 111 -9.92 1.69 -5.44
N LEU A 112 -9.52 2.93 -5.21
CA LEU A 112 -8.48 3.63 -5.96
C LEU A 112 -7.09 3.20 -5.46
N VAL A 113 -6.03 3.55 -6.19
CA VAL A 113 -4.65 3.32 -5.79
C VAL A 113 -3.92 4.65 -5.82
N ALA A 114 -3.13 4.94 -4.79
CA ALA A 114 -2.28 6.12 -4.73
C ALA A 114 -0.82 5.69 -4.51
N GLY A 115 0.12 6.36 -5.19
CA GLY A 115 1.54 6.24 -4.88
C GLY A 115 1.90 7.23 -3.79
N ASP A 116 2.57 6.74 -2.74
CA ASP A 116 3.05 7.59 -1.65
C ASP A 116 4.46 8.09 -1.95
N ILE A 117 4.65 9.41 -1.93
CA ILE A 117 5.90 10.08 -2.31
C ILE A 117 6.39 10.90 -1.12
N CYS A 118 7.63 10.65 -0.70
CA CYS A 118 8.25 11.34 0.42
C CYS A 118 8.86 12.69 0.04
N ASN A 119 9.21 13.46 1.08
CA ASN A 119 10.10 14.60 0.93
C ASN A 119 11.55 14.13 0.68
N THR A 120 12.31 14.96 -0.03
CA THR A 120 13.75 14.80 -0.25
C THR A 120 14.55 15.66 0.70
#